data_AF-A0A962E2H0-F1
#
_entry.id   AF-A0A962E2H0-F1
#
_cell.length_a   1.000
_cell.length_b   1.000
_cell.length_c   1.000
_cell.angle_alpha   90.00
_cell.angle_beta   90.00
_cell.angle_gamma   90.00
#
_symmetry.space_group_name_H-M   'P 1'
#
loop_
_entity.id
_entity.type
_entity.pdbx_description
1 polymer ?
#
loop_
_entity_poly.entity_id
_entity_poly.type
_entity_poly.pdbx_seq_one_letter_code
_entity_poly.pdbx_strand_id
1 'polypeptide(L)'
;MKRLILILLLLPFVNTFASGGSEHLEQAQANIRSKESLINGAKYYMSYCSSCHSLQYQRYSRMAQDLGLTKEEVEENLIFTGAKFTDH
;
A
#
# COMPACT_ATOMS: atom_id res chain seq x y z
N MET A 1 17.48 5.00 53.85
CA MET A 1 16.09 4.66 53.45
C MET A 1 15.57 5.58 52.34
N LYS A 2 15.32 6.88 52.58
CA LYS A 2 14.75 7.79 51.55
C LYS A 2 15.58 7.94 50.26
N ARG A 3 16.92 7.97 50.36
CA ARG A 3 17.82 8.05 49.18
C ARG A 3 17.82 6.77 48.33
N LEU A 4 17.61 5.60 48.95
CA LEU A 4 17.51 4.32 48.25
C LEU A 4 16.18 4.20 47.50
N ILE A 5 15.09 4.71 48.09
CA ILE A 5 13.77 4.77 47.43
C ILE A 5 13.81 5.68 46.21
N LEU A 6 14.49 6.83 46.28
CA LEU A 6 14.69 7.75 45.15
C LEU A 6 15.48 7.13 43.99
N ILE A 7 16.52 6.35 44.28
CA ILE A 7 17.32 5.65 43.25
C ILE A 7 16.50 4.54 42.59
N LEU A 8 15.72 3.78 43.39
CA LEU A 8 14.85 2.72 42.88
C LEU A 8 13.71 3.26 41.99
N LEU A 9 13.22 4.47 42.27
CA LEU A 9 12.16 5.12 41.49
C LEU A 9 12.64 5.65 40.12
N LEU A 10 13.95 5.85 39.95
CA LEU A 10 14.56 6.35 38.71
C LEU A 10 15.04 5.22 37.78
N LEU A 11 15.17 3.99 38.28
CA LEU A 11 15.54 2.78 37.52
C LEU A 11 14.59 2.40 36.35
N PRO A 12 13.26 2.59 36.40
CA PRO A 12 12.40 2.25 35.26
C PRO A 12 12.49 3.24 34.09
N PHE A 13 13.16 4.38 34.24
CA PHE A 13 13.33 5.37 33.17
C PHE A 13 14.50 5.09 32.22
N VAL A 14 15.39 4.14 32.53
CA VAL A 14 16.62 3.91 31.75
C VAL A 14 16.45 3.04 30.50
N ASN A 15 15.24 2.57 30.17
CA ASN A 15 15.03 1.65 29.05
C ASN A 15 13.83 2.01 28.14
N THR A 16 13.75 3.26 27.67
CA THR A 16 12.84 3.63 26.58
C THR A 16 13.59 3.78 25.26
N PHE A 17 14.18 2.69 24.77
CA PHE A 17 14.66 2.64 23.39
C PHE A 17 13.45 2.42 22.49
N ALA A 18 13.06 3.45 21.73
CA ALA A 18 12.16 3.27 20.60
C ALA A 18 12.86 2.34 19.59
N SER A 19 12.26 1.19 19.26
CA SER A 19 12.80 0.20 18.31
C SER A 19 12.73 0.67 16.85
N GLY A 20 12.74 1.98 16.60
CA GLY A 20 12.45 2.57 15.30
C GLY A 20 13.71 3.14 14.66
N GLY A 21 14.23 2.47 13.64
CA GLY A 21 14.93 3.15 12.54
C GLY A 21 16.45 3.00 12.43
N SER A 22 17.10 2.12 13.19
CA SER A 22 18.56 1.86 13.04
C SER A 22 18.90 0.55 12.33
N GLU A 23 17.91 -0.27 11.98
CA GLU A 23 18.12 -1.50 11.22
C GLU A 23 18.33 -1.21 9.74
N HIS A 24 19.23 -1.97 9.10
CA HIS A 24 19.43 -1.92 7.66
C HIS A 24 18.15 -2.41 6.97
N LEU A 25 17.36 -1.46 6.44
CA LEU A 25 16.17 -1.78 5.68
C LEU A 25 16.58 -2.20 4.27
N GLU A 26 16.26 -3.42 3.92
CA GLU A 26 16.37 -3.88 2.54
C GLU A 26 15.46 -3.05 1.64
N GLN A 27 15.98 -2.71 0.45
CA GLN A 27 15.19 -1.96 -0.50
C GLN A 27 14.10 -2.85 -1.08
N ALA A 28 12.85 -2.38 -1.10
CA ALA A 28 11.71 -3.17 -1.55
C ALA A 28 11.76 -3.56 -3.06
N GLN A 29 12.71 -3.00 -3.83
CA GLN A 29 12.92 -3.25 -5.25
C GLN A 29 11.67 -3.10 -6.15
N ALA A 30 10.62 -2.45 -5.65
CA ALA A 30 9.39 -2.22 -6.39
C ALA A 30 9.60 -1.20 -7.51
N ASN A 31 9.39 -1.63 -8.76
CA ASN A 31 9.48 -0.75 -9.92
C ASN A 31 8.11 -0.18 -10.29
N ILE A 32 7.79 1.00 -9.76
CA ILE A 32 6.53 1.73 -10.04
C ILE A 32 6.47 2.30 -11.47
N ARG A 33 7.48 2.05 -12.32
CA ARG A 33 7.51 2.48 -13.72
C ARG A 33 7.42 1.32 -14.72
N SER A 34 7.44 0.07 -14.25
CA SER A 34 7.16 -1.08 -15.11
C SER A 34 5.66 -1.20 -15.33
N LYS A 35 5.21 -0.99 -16.57
CA LYS A 35 3.80 -1.15 -16.94
C LYS A 35 3.32 -2.58 -16.72
N GLU A 36 4.16 -3.56 -17.03
CA GLU A 36 3.86 -4.99 -16.87
C GLU A 36 3.60 -5.33 -15.39
N SER A 37 4.47 -4.83 -14.50
CA SER A 37 4.30 -5.00 -13.06
C SER A 37 3.01 -4.34 -12.57
N LEU A 38 2.71 -3.12 -13.04
CA LEU A 38 1.49 -2.40 -12.66
C LEU A 38 0.22 -3.07 -13.20
N ILE A 39 0.23 -3.61 -14.43
CA ILE A 39 -0.89 -4.38 -15.00
C ILE A 39 -1.14 -5.63 -14.16
N ASN A 40 -0.09 -6.35 -13.76
CA ASN A 40 -0.22 -7.49 -12.86
C ASN A 40 -0.78 -7.08 -11.49
N GLY A 41 -0.30 -5.96 -10.93
CA GLY A 41 -0.83 -5.38 -9.69
C GLY A 41 -2.32 -5.03 -9.79
N ALA A 42 -2.75 -4.43 -10.90
CA ALA A 42 -4.15 -4.10 -11.16
C ALA A 42 -5.03 -5.37 -11.19
N LYS A 43 -4.56 -6.43 -11.88
CA LYS A 43 -5.24 -7.73 -11.88
C LYS A 43 -5.41 -8.29 -10.47
N TYR A 44 -4.34 -8.32 -9.67
CA TYR A 44 -4.42 -8.82 -8.29
C TYR A 44 -5.33 -7.97 -7.41
N TYR A 45 -5.25 -6.64 -7.51
CA TYR A 45 -6.12 -5.75 -6.75
C TYR A 45 -7.58 -6.03 -7.07
N MET A 46 -7.94 -6.11 -8.35
CA MET A 46 -9.33 -6.32 -8.76
C MET A 46 -9.84 -7.71 -8.38
N SER A 47 -9.01 -8.74 -8.42
CA SER A 47 -9.40 -10.11 -8.08
C SER A 47 -9.49 -10.39 -6.57
N TYR A 48 -8.71 -9.68 -5.74
CA TYR A 48 -8.59 -10.05 -4.32
C TYR A 48 -8.81 -8.90 -3.34
N CYS A 49 -8.40 -7.68 -3.68
CA CYS A 49 -8.42 -6.55 -2.74
C CYS A 49 -9.70 -5.73 -2.83
N SER A 50 -10.27 -5.63 -4.05
CA SER A 50 -11.44 -4.81 -4.37
C SER A 50 -12.72 -5.20 -3.61
N SER A 51 -12.75 -6.41 -3.05
CA SER A 51 -13.86 -6.90 -2.22
C SER A 51 -14.00 -6.16 -0.88
N CYS A 52 -12.89 -5.67 -0.32
CA CYS A 52 -12.85 -4.99 0.97
C CYS A 52 -12.30 -3.55 0.88
N HIS A 53 -11.44 -3.26 -0.10
CA HIS A 53 -10.78 -1.97 -0.27
C HIS A 53 -11.26 -1.25 -1.51
N SER A 54 -11.47 0.06 -1.39
CA SER A 54 -11.83 0.93 -2.52
C SER A 54 -10.65 1.77 -2.99
N LEU A 55 -10.60 2.06 -4.29
CA LEU A 55 -9.74 3.09 -4.88
C LEU A 55 -10.63 4.27 -5.32
N GLN A 56 -11.24 4.95 -4.36
CA GLN A 56 -12.27 5.98 -4.62
C GLN A 56 -11.88 7.09 -5.62
N TYR A 57 -10.58 7.36 -5.79
CA TYR A 57 -10.05 8.39 -6.71
C TYR A 57 -9.40 7.82 -7.98
N GLN A 58 -9.35 6.49 -8.14
CA GLN A 58 -8.84 5.88 -9.35
C GLN A 58 -9.98 5.57 -10.32
N ARG A 59 -9.83 6.02 -11.56
CA ARG A 59 -10.75 5.72 -12.65
C ARG A 59 -10.14 4.67 -13.56
N TYR A 60 -10.97 3.73 -14.00
CA TYR A 60 -10.57 2.69 -14.94
C TYR A 60 -9.99 3.26 -16.23
N SER A 61 -10.59 4.34 -16.76
CA SER A 61 -10.10 5.05 -17.96
C SER A 61 -8.71 5.63 -17.80
N ARG A 62 -8.43 6.23 -16.65
CA ARG A 62 -7.14 6.84 -16.35
C ARG A 62 -6.05 5.77 -16.25
N MET A 63 -6.32 4.72 -15.49
CA MET A 63 -5.43 3.57 -15.37
C MET A 63 -5.17 2.93 -16.74
N ALA A 64 -6.21 2.78 -17.58
CA ALA A 64 -6.06 2.24 -18.93
C ALA A 64 -5.08 3.09 -19.76
N GLN A 65 -5.25 4.41 -19.75
CA GLN A 65 -4.36 5.34 -20.44
C GLN A 65 -2.90 5.25 -19.95
N ASP A 66 -2.69 5.27 -18.63
CA ASP A 66 -1.36 5.25 -18.05
C ASP A 66 -0.64 3.91 -18.33
N LEU A 67 -1.39 2.80 -18.35
CA LEU A 67 -0.88 1.45 -18.61
C LEU A 67 -0.87 1.06 -20.10
N GLY A 68 -1.51 1.85 -20.96
CA GLY A 68 -1.63 1.56 -22.39
C GLY A 68 -2.57 0.40 -22.73
N LEU A 69 -3.62 0.21 -21.91
CA LEU A 69 -4.66 -0.80 -22.13
C LEU A 69 -5.82 -0.22 -22.93
N THR A 70 -6.49 -1.07 -23.71
CA THR A 70 -7.75 -0.70 -24.36
C THR A 70 -8.91 -0.70 -23.37
N LYS A 71 -10.03 -0.09 -23.76
CA LYS A 71 -11.25 -0.12 -22.96
C LYS A 71 -11.74 -1.56 -22.79
N GLU A 72 -11.72 -2.33 -23.87
CA GLU A 72 -12.17 -3.71 -23.92
C GLU A 72 -11.34 -4.59 -22.98
N GLU A 73 -10.00 -4.44 -22.98
CA GLU A 73 -9.11 -5.17 -22.08
C GLU A 73 -9.44 -4.90 -20.61
N VAL A 74 -9.75 -3.65 -20.25
CA VAL A 74 -10.09 -3.28 -18.88
C VAL A 74 -11.48 -3.77 -18.48
N GLU A 75 -12.48 -3.61 -19.35
CA GLU A 75 -13.84 -4.09 -19.09
C GLU A 75 -13.89 -5.61 -18.94
N GLU A 76 -13.17 -6.36 -19.77
CA GLU A 76 -13.14 -7.81 -19.72
C GLU A 76 -12.36 -8.35 -18.51
N ASN A 77 -11.22 -7.73 -18.17
CA ASN A 77 -10.26 -8.33 -17.23
C ASN A 77 -10.20 -7.67 -15.85
N LEU A 78 -10.72 -6.45 -15.68
CA LEU A 78 -10.53 -5.66 -14.45
C LEU A 78 -11.84 -5.13 -13.86
N ILE A 79 -12.95 -5.21 -14.60
CA ILE A 79 -14.27 -4.76 -14.16
C ILE A 79 -15.17 -5.99 -13.98
N PHE A 80 -15.07 -6.61 -12.79
CA PHE A 80 -15.91 -7.76 -12.43
C PHE A 80 -17.28 -7.35 -11.85
N THR A 81 -17.46 -6.05 -11.63
CA THR A 81 -18.70 -5.45 -11.12
C THR A 81 -19.36 -4.65 -12.23
N GLY A 82 -20.63 -4.28 -12.12
CA GLY A 82 -21.30 -3.39 -13.09
C GLY A 82 -20.78 -1.94 -13.09
N ALA A 83 -19.55 -1.70 -12.63
CA ALA A 83 -18.92 -0.39 -12.62
C ALA A 83 -18.66 0.11 -14.05
N LYS A 84 -18.77 1.42 -14.24
CA LYS A 84 -18.63 2.03 -15.56
C LYS A 84 -17.19 2.42 -15.84
N PHE A 85 -16.74 2.17 -17.07
CA PHE A 85 -15.56 2.81 -17.62
C PHE A 85 -15.88 4.28 -17.95
N THR A 86 -15.66 5.19 -16.99
CA THR A 86 -15.92 6.64 -17.13
C THR A 86 -14.61 7.42 -17.28
N ASP A 87 -14.59 8.42 -18.16
CA ASP A 87 -13.46 9.33 -18.43
C ASP A 87 -13.66 10.76 -17.89
N HIS A 88 -14.86 11.07 -17.37
CA HIS A 88 -15.23 12.36 -16.78
C HIS A 88 -15.18 12.31 -15.24
#